data_AF-A0A925GRR0-F1
#
_entry.id   AF-A0A925GRR0-F1
#
_cell.length_a   1.000
_cell.length_b   1.000
_cell.length_c   1.000
_cell.angle_alpha   90.00
_cell.angle_beta   90.00
_cell.angle_gamma   90.00
#
_symmetry.space_group_name_H-M   'P 1'
#
loop_
_entity.id
_entity.type
_entity.pdbx_description
1 polymer ?
#
loop_
_entity_poly.entity_id
_entity_poly.type
_entity_poly.pdbx_seq_one_letter_code
_entity_poly.pdbx_strand_id
1 'polypeptide(L)'
;MVRTLVIQVLLAALTSGAAFAQVAVVGETVYTMAGAPLKNGVVLIDGSGRIQQVGSAAEIKTPSGYKVLRAKVVTPGLIDAHTVVGFTGYLNQPQDQEQVERSASEQPELRAIDGYDAR
;
A
#
# COMPACT_ATOMS: atom_id res chain seq x y z
N MET A 1 -29.19 41.61 9.67
CA MET A 1 -29.02 40.51 8.69
C MET A 1 -27.55 40.17 8.42
N VAL A 2 -26.66 41.14 8.17
CA VAL A 2 -25.24 40.88 7.85
C VAL A 2 -24.47 40.12 8.96
N ARG A 3 -24.63 40.49 10.24
CA ARG A 3 -23.96 39.80 11.36
C ARG A 3 -24.33 38.32 11.51
N THR A 4 -25.60 37.99 11.30
CA THR A 4 -26.10 36.60 11.38
C THR A 4 -25.53 35.74 10.24
N LEU A 5 -25.40 36.33 9.05
CA LEU A 5 -24.82 35.67 7.88
C LEU A 5 -23.33 35.39 8.05
N VAL A 6 -22.58 36.33 8.63
CA VAL A 6 -21.15 36.15 8.93
C VAL A 6 -20.92 35.01 9.94
N ILE A 7 -21.76 34.89 10.97
CA ILE A 7 -21.65 33.81 11.97
C ILE A 7 -21.94 32.44 11.34
N GLN A 8 -22.94 32.35 10.45
CA GLN A 8 -23.24 31.09 9.76
C GLN A 8 -22.15 30.66 8.78
N VAL A 9 -21.53 31.61 8.07
CA VAL A 9 -20.40 31.33 7.17
C VAL A 9 -19.16 30.88 7.95
N LEU A 10 -18.86 31.50 9.10
CA LEU A 10 -17.76 31.08 9.98
C LEU A 10 -18.00 29.69 10.59
N LEU A 11 -19.23 29.37 10.97
CA LEU A 11 -19.56 28.06 11.52
C LEU A 11 -19.47 26.95 10.46
N ALA A 12 -19.86 27.25 9.21
CA ALA A 12 -19.70 26.32 8.08
C ALA A 12 -18.21 26.07 7.76
N ALA A 13 -17.37 27.11 7.76
CA ALA A 13 -15.93 27.00 7.49
C ALA A 13 -15.18 26.14 8.53
N LEU A 14 -15.63 26.13 9.80
CA LEU A 14 -15.05 25.26 10.84
C LEU A 14 -15.45 23.78 10.70
N THR A 15 -16.49 23.47 9.93
CA THR A 15 -16.97 22.08 9.74
C THR A 15 -16.40 21.38 8.52
N SER A 16 -15.63 22.09 7.68
CA SER A 16 -14.85 21.49 6.60
C SER A 16 -13.62 20.76 7.16
N GLY A 17 -13.87 19.62 7.83
CA GLY A 17 -12.81 18.68 8.15
C GLY A 17 -12.19 18.17 6.86
N ALA A 18 -10.87 18.33 6.71
CA ALA A 18 -10.15 17.77 5.57
C ALA A 18 -10.48 16.27 5.49
N ALA A 19 -11.12 15.85 4.39
CA ALA A 19 -11.43 14.47 4.11
C ALA A 19 -10.14 13.72 3.76
N PHE A 20 -9.36 13.43 4.78
CA PHE A 20 -8.20 12.58 4.67
C PHE A 20 -8.66 11.14 4.49
N ALA A 21 -8.07 10.42 3.54
CA ALA A 21 -8.39 9.03 3.21
C ALA A 21 -7.87 8.07 4.30
N GLN A 22 -8.35 8.24 5.52
CA GLN A 22 -8.04 7.39 6.67
C GLN A 22 -8.62 6.00 6.45
N VAL A 23 -7.81 4.97 6.69
CA VAL A 23 -8.18 3.57 6.44
C VAL A 23 -7.98 2.75 7.69
N ALA A 24 -8.95 1.90 8.02
CA ALA A 24 -8.80 0.86 9.02
C ALA A 24 -8.86 -0.49 8.33
N VAL A 25 -7.78 -1.27 8.41
CA VAL A 25 -7.75 -2.64 7.91
C VAL A 25 -8.00 -3.59 9.07
N VAL A 26 -9.08 -4.36 9.00
CA VAL A 26 -9.48 -5.34 10.01
C VAL A 26 -9.25 -6.75 9.46
N GLY A 27 -8.37 -7.50 10.11
CA GLY A 27 -7.96 -8.84 9.71
C GLY A 27 -8.39 -9.91 10.71
N GLU A 28 -8.85 -11.08 10.26
CA GLU A 28 -9.01 -12.24 11.16
C GLU A 28 -7.65 -12.68 11.73
N THR A 29 -6.59 -12.60 10.92
CA THR A 29 -5.19 -12.74 11.36
C THR A 29 -4.34 -11.62 10.78
N VAL A 30 -3.59 -10.91 11.63
CA VAL A 30 -2.65 -9.86 11.24
C VAL A 30 -1.23 -10.30 11.60
N TYR A 31 -0.36 -10.40 10.61
CA TYR A 31 1.06 -10.65 10.78
C TYR A 31 1.80 -9.30 10.82
N THR A 32 2.51 -9.02 11.91
CA THR A 32 3.34 -7.81 12.06
C THR A 32 4.81 -8.05 11.70
N MET A 33 5.18 -9.31 11.46
CA MET A 33 6.57 -9.80 11.37
C MET A 33 7.38 -9.60 12.66
N ALA A 34 6.73 -9.21 13.75
CA ALA A 34 7.31 -9.09 15.08
C ALA A 34 6.44 -9.87 16.08
N GLY A 35 6.99 -10.95 16.64
CA GLY A 35 6.28 -11.79 17.60
C GLY A 35 5.13 -12.60 16.98
N ALA A 36 4.15 -12.94 17.82
CA ALA A 36 3.03 -13.79 17.43
C ALA A 36 1.98 -13.02 16.59
N PRO A 37 1.30 -13.68 15.64
CA PRO A 37 0.24 -13.05 14.87
C PRO A 37 -0.95 -12.63 15.74
N LEU A 38 -1.55 -11.49 15.42
CA LEU A 38 -2.74 -10.99 16.11
C LEU A 38 -4.00 -11.62 15.53
N LYS A 39 -4.87 -12.18 16.39
CA LYS A 39 -6.20 -12.63 15.99
C LYS A 39 -7.20 -11.48 16.14
N ASN A 40 -8.08 -11.32 15.15
CA ASN A 40 -9.02 -10.19 15.04
C ASN A 40 -8.28 -8.85 15.20
N GLY A 41 -7.24 -8.64 14.40
CA GLY A 41 -6.38 -7.47 14.47
C GLY A 41 -6.90 -6.28 13.66
N VAL A 42 -6.46 -5.09 14.04
CA VAL A 42 -6.77 -3.81 13.40
C VAL A 42 -5.48 -3.06 13.11
N VAL A 43 -5.37 -2.52 11.90
CA VAL A 43 -4.31 -1.60 11.47
C VAL A 43 -4.97 -0.26 11.11
N LEU A 44 -4.62 0.80 11.83
CA LEU A 44 -5.10 2.16 11.55
C LEU A 44 -4.07 2.92 10.73
N ILE A 45 -4.53 3.53 9.63
CA ILE A 45 -3.71 4.29 8.69
C ILE A 45 -4.25 5.72 8.61
N ASP A 46 -3.37 6.70 8.80
CA ASP A 46 -3.73 8.13 8.70
C ASP A 46 -3.93 8.61 7.25
N GLY A 47 -4.34 9.86 7.12
CA GLY A 47 -4.49 10.54 5.84
C GLY A 47 -3.21 10.70 5.02
N SER A 48 -2.04 10.55 5.64
CA SER A 48 -0.74 10.58 4.96
C SER A 48 -0.31 9.21 4.45
N GLY A 49 -1.11 8.16 4.72
CA GLY A 49 -0.79 6.78 4.37
C GLY A 49 0.15 6.08 5.35
N ARG A 50 0.39 6.67 6.54
CA ARG A 50 1.24 6.05 7.57
C ARG A 50 0.42 5.24 8.55
N ILE A 51 1.01 4.16 9.04
CA ILE A 51 0.42 3.35 10.12
C ILE A 51 0.49 4.16 11.42
N GLN A 52 -0.66 4.45 12.01
CA GLN A 52 -0.77 5.10 13.32
C GLN A 52 -0.69 4.08 14.45
N GLN A 53 -1.37 2.94 14.29
CA GLN A 53 -1.48 1.93 15.33
C GLN A 53 -1.80 0.55 14.77
N VAL A 54 -1.31 -0.49 15.44
CA VAL A 54 -1.62 -1.90 15.16
C VAL A 54 -1.90 -2.60 16.49
N GLY A 55 -2.94 -3.42 16.55
CA GLY A 55 -3.34 -4.12 17.78
C GLY A 55 -4.56 -4.99 17.58
N SER A 56 -5.07 -5.60 18.65
CA SER A 56 -6.31 -6.38 18.59
C SER A 56 -7.55 -5.47 18.49
N ALA A 57 -8.66 -5.99 17.96
CA ALA A 57 -9.93 -5.26 17.95
C ALA A 57 -10.51 -5.02 19.36
N ALA A 58 -9.98 -5.71 20.38
CA ALA A 58 -10.31 -5.45 21.77
C ALA A 58 -9.58 -4.21 22.32
N GLU A 59 -8.35 -3.95 21.85
CA GLU A 59 -7.55 -2.79 22.24
C GLU A 59 -7.87 -1.55 21.40
N ILE A 60 -8.10 -1.74 20.10
CA ILE A 60 -8.24 -0.64 19.14
C ILE A 60 -9.66 -0.64 18.57
N LYS A 61 -10.41 0.42 18.90
CA LYS A 61 -11.69 0.71 18.26
C LYS A 61 -11.45 1.58 17.03
N THR A 62 -12.06 1.21 15.90
CA THR A 62 -12.02 2.01 14.68
C THR A 62 -12.76 3.34 14.89
N PRO A 63 -12.10 4.51 14.74
CA PRO A 63 -12.76 5.81 14.86
C PRO A 63 -13.80 6.03 13.76
N SER A 64 -14.81 6.85 14.04
CA SER A 64 -15.79 7.26 13.03
C SER A 64 -15.12 8.01 11.87
N GLY A 65 -15.53 7.73 10.64
CA GLY A 65 -15.00 8.38 9.43
C GLY A 65 -13.87 7.62 8.74
N TYR A 66 -13.32 6.57 9.36
CA TYR A 66 -12.36 5.69 8.69
C TYR A 66 -13.05 4.83 7.63
N LYS A 67 -12.42 4.69 6.46
CA LYS A 67 -12.80 3.66 5.49
C LYS A 67 -12.36 2.30 6.03
N VAL A 68 -13.32 1.41 6.26
CA VAL A 68 -13.04 0.07 6.79
C VAL A 68 -12.83 -0.92 5.66
N LEU A 69 -11.68 -1.61 5.68
CA LEU A 69 -11.36 -2.75 4.83
C LEU A 69 -11.30 -4.01 5.68
N ARG A 70 -11.88 -5.10 5.20
CA ARG A 70 -11.89 -6.39 5.92
C ARG A 70 -11.17 -7.45 5.09
N ALA A 71 -10.34 -8.25 5.76
CA ALA A 71 -9.59 -9.32 5.13
C ALA A 71 -9.48 -10.53 6.07
N LYS A 72 -9.25 -11.72 5.49
CA LYS A 72 -8.93 -12.92 6.29
C LYS A 72 -7.54 -12.82 6.87
N VAL A 73 -6.57 -12.42 6.05
CA VAL A 73 -5.17 -12.30 6.44
C VAL A 73 -4.64 -10.94 6.02
N VAL A 74 -3.92 -10.29 6.93
CA VAL A 74 -3.20 -9.04 6.68
C VAL A 74 -1.73 -9.29 6.95
N THR A 75 -0.88 -8.94 5.99
CA THR A 75 0.58 -9.00 6.10
C THR A 75 1.15 -7.63 5.70
N PRO A 76 2.40 -7.31 6.06
CA PRO A 76 3.13 -6.27 5.36
C PRO A 76 3.18 -6.62 3.87
N GLY A 77 3.38 -5.58 3.05
CA GLY A 77 3.65 -5.79 1.63
C GLY A 77 4.87 -6.69 1.44
N LEU A 78 4.78 -7.61 0.49
CA LEU A 78 5.93 -8.44 0.13
C LEU A 78 7.00 -7.56 -0.53
N ILE A 79 8.26 -7.86 -0.24
CA ILE A 79 9.41 -7.20 -0.84
C ILE A 79 10.04 -8.19 -1.81
N ASP A 80 10.14 -7.79 -3.07
CA ASP A 80 10.96 -8.48 -4.06
C ASP A 80 12.35 -7.84 -4.08
N ALA A 81 13.35 -8.58 -3.60
CA ALA A 81 14.72 -8.10 -3.48
C ALA A 81 15.51 -8.20 -4.79
N HIS A 82 14.99 -8.90 -5.81
CA HIS A 82 15.66 -9.06 -7.09
C HIS A 82 14.63 -9.12 -8.20
N THR A 83 14.51 -8.01 -8.92
CA THR A 83 13.58 -7.88 -10.03
C THR A 83 14.32 -7.61 -11.33
N VAL A 84 13.76 -8.11 -12.41
CA VAL A 84 14.30 -8.06 -13.77
C VAL A 84 13.31 -7.37 -14.72
N VAL A 85 12.49 -6.48 -14.15
CA VAL A 85 11.52 -5.67 -14.89
C VAL A 85 12.24 -4.91 -16.01
N GLY A 86 11.72 -5.04 -17.24
CA GLY A 86 12.31 -4.48 -18.45
C GLY A 86 13.16 -5.48 -19.25
N PHE A 87 13.52 -6.62 -18.66
CA PHE A 87 14.22 -7.72 -19.34
C PHE A 87 13.43 -9.03 -19.36
N THR A 88 12.39 -9.14 -18.54
CA THR A 88 11.35 -10.16 -18.68
C THR A 88 10.22 -9.61 -19.53
N GLY A 89 9.89 -10.28 -20.62
CA GLY A 89 8.71 -9.94 -21.40
C GLY A 89 7.43 -10.13 -20.59
N TYR A 90 6.49 -9.22 -20.81
CA TYR A 90 5.26 -9.12 -20.02
C TYR A 90 4.38 -10.40 -20.09
N LEU A 91 4.44 -11.12 -21.22
CA LEU A 91 3.66 -12.33 -21.46
C LEU A 91 4.33 -13.61 -20.93
N ASN A 92 5.54 -13.49 -20.35
CA ASN A 92 6.30 -14.60 -19.77
C ASN A 92 6.50 -15.76 -20.77
N GLN A 93 6.93 -15.45 -22.00
CA GLN A 93 7.16 -16.43 -23.06
C GLN A 93 8.65 -16.78 -23.16
N PRO A 94 9.04 -18.02 -23.47
CA PRO A 94 10.46 -18.40 -23.48
C PRO A 94 11.38 -17.49 -24.32
N GLN A 95 10.87 -16.88 -25.37
CA GLN A 95 11.60 -16.06 -26.34
C GLN A 95 11.81 -14.60 -25.88
N ASP A 96 11.02 -14.12 -24.92
CA ASP A 96 11.07 -12.74 -24.41
C ASP A 96 11.74 -12.64 -23.02
N GLN A 97 12.46 -13.70 -22.60
CA GLN A 97 13.14 -13.79 -21.31
C GLN A 97 14.64 -13.46 -21.42
N GLU A 98 14.96 -12.17 -21.56
CA GLU A 98 16.33 -11.67 -21.69
C GLU A 98 17.00 -11.37 -20.34
N GLN A 99 16.34 -11.67 -19.21
CA GLN A 99 16.85 -11.38 -17.87
C GLN A 99 18.10 -12.19 -17.46
N VAL A 100 18.38 -13.28 -18.16
CA VAL A 100 19.53 -14.16 -17.87
C VAL A 100 20.21 -14.49 -19.19
N GLU A 101 21.26 -13.73 -19.48
CA GLU A 101 22.19 -14.06 -20.55
C GLU A 101 23.23 -15.07 -20.02
N ARG A 102 23.41 -16.17 -20.76
CA ARG A 102 24.12 -17.37 -20.27
C ARG A 102 25.57 -17.47 -20.76
N SER A 103 26.01 -16.54 -21.60
CA SER A 103 27.33 -16.60 -22.23
C SER A 103 28.50 -16.30 -21.28
N ALA A 104 28.33 -15.43 -20.27
CA ALA A 104 29.38 -15.13 -19.29
C ALA A 104 28.82 -14.68 -17.93
N SER A 105 29.66 -14.71 -16.88
CA SER A 105 29.25 -14.33 -15.51
C SER A 105 29.08 -12.84 -15.30
N GLU A 106 29.88 -12.01 -15.98
CA GLU A 106 29.82 -10.54 -15.92
C GLU A 106 29.72 -10.01 -17.36
N GLN A 107 28.77 -9.11 -17.61
CA GLN A 107 28.46 -8.63 -18.96
C GLN A 107 28.25 -7.11 -18.98
N PRO A 108 29.34 -6.32 -18.89
CA PRO A 108 29.26 -4.87 -18.95
C PRO A 108 28.73 -4.34 -20.30
N GLU A 109 28.70 -5.18 -21.34
CA GLU A 109 28.15 -4.85 -22.65
C GLU A 109 26.62 -4.99 -22.73
N LEU A 110 25.98 -5.70 -21.78
CA LEU A 110 24.54 -5.91 -21.80
C LEU A 110 23.83 -4.60 -21.43
N ARG A 111 23.03 -4.08 -22.35
CA ARG A 111 22.26 -2.84 -22.16
C ARG A 111 20.79 -3.11 -22.41
N ALA A 112 19.93 -2.57 -21.55
CA ALA A 112 18.47 -2.67 -21.70
C ALA A 112 17.97 -2.14 -23.06
N ILE A 113 18.67 -1.18 -23.66
CA ILE A 113 18.30 -0.61 -24.96
C ILE A 113 18.54 -1.57 -26.13
N ASP A 114 19.43 -2.55 -25.96
CA ASP A 114 19.76 -3.53 -26.98
C ASP A 114 18.80 -4.74 -26.94
N GLY A 115 17.91 -4.80 -25.94
CA GLY A 115 16.89 -5.84 -25.83
C GLY A 115 15.86 -5.74 -26.94
N TYR A 116 15.56 -6.86 -27.60
CA TYR A 116 14.72 -6.89 -28.78
C TYR A 116 13.59 -7.89 -28.63
N ASP A 117 12.38 -7.35 -28.39
CA ASP A 117 11.16 -8.12 -28.44
C ASP A 117 10.66 -8.23 -29.90
N ALA A 118 10.94 -9.38 -30.52
CA ALA A 118 10.55 -9.68 -31.90
C ALA A 118 9.04 -9.95 -32.08
N ARG A 119 8.28 -10.08 -30.97
CA ARG A 119 7.09 -10.95 -30.78
C ARG A 119 7.40 -12.42 -30.59
#